data_AF-A0A2P5N3U6-F1
#
_entry.id   AF-A0A2P5N3U6-F1
#
_cell.length_a   1.000
_cell.length_b   1.000
_cell.length_c   1.000
_cell.angle_alpha   90.00
_cell.angle_beta   90.00
_cell.angle_gamma   90.00
#
_symmetry.space_group_name_H-M   'P 1'
#
loop_
_entity.id
_entity.type
_entity.pdbx_description
1 polymer ?
#
loop_
_entity_poly.entity_id
_entity_poly.type
_entity_poly.pdbx_seq_one_letter_code
_entity_poly.pdbx_strand_id
1 'polypeptide(L)'
;MNTHTLTNASLNVVKILLQVNFNASVIFVLLASLLTLTGSEFFFDNNSDLYGPLANNLRMVLVYLFLVQLAVYGFYQVSSNYGAVVVLGAFLLVLIGALEFYCSVNQIEVDENYQSLFLYAGLSHFLYGGLCVLMKNEQ
;
A
#
# COMPACT_ATOMS: atom_id res chain seq x y z
N MET A 1 19.78 8.42 34.65
CA MET A 1 20.05 7.18 33.87
C MET A 1 18.76 6.36 33.77
N ASN A 2 17.77 6.84 33.00
CA ASN A 2 16.44 6.20 32.83
C ASN A 2 15.66 6.66 31.58
N THR A 3 16.13 7.68 30.86
CA THR A 3 15.47 8.19 29.65
C THR A 3 15.67 7.26 28.46
N HIS A 4 16.88 6.73 28.25
CA HIS A 4 17.18 5.83 27.13
C HIS A 4 16.38 4.51 27.14
N THR A 5 16.10 3.95 28.32
CA THR A 5 15.33 2.70 28.45
C THR A 5 13.84 2.91 28.15
N LEU A 6 13.28 4.05 28.57
CA LEU A 6 11.89 4.42 28.30
C LEU A 6 11.65 4.69 26.80
N THR A 7 12.60 5.32 26.12
CA THR A 7 12.53 5.58 24.67
C THR A 7 12.56 4.27 23.85
N ASN A 8 13.34 3.28 24.27
CA ASN A 8 13.42 2.00 23.56
C ASN A 8 12.13 1.17 23.72
N ALA A 9 11.52 1.19 24.90
CA ALA A 9 10.26 0.49 25.14
C ALA A 9 9.10 1.09 24.32
N SER A 10 9.00 2.42 24.27
CA SER A 10 7.96 3.09 23.49
C SER A 10 8.14 2.87 21.98
N LEU A 11 9.37 2.95 21.47
CA LEU A 11 9.67 2.66 20.06
C LEU A 11 9.29 1.23 19.67
N ASN A 12 9.53 0.25 20.54
CA ASN A 12 9.13 -1.14 20.30
C ASN A 12 7.61 -1.31 20.25
N VAL A 13 6.86 -0.61 21.12
CA VAL A 13 5.39 -0.62 21.07
C VAL A 13 4.89 -0.03 19.76
N VAL A 14 5.41 1.12 19.33
CA VAL A 14 5.05 1.76 18.05
C VAL A 14 5.37 0.82 16.89
N LYS A 15 6.53 0.17 16.90
CA LYS A 15 6.92 -0.81 15.87
C LYS A 15 5.92 -1.96 15.76
N ILE A 16 5.47 -2.53 16.88
CA ILE A 16 4.49 -3.62 16.89
C ILE A 16 3.16 -3.15 16.31
N LEU A 17 2.67 -1.98 16.73
CA LEU A 17 1.41 -1.42 16.20
C LEU A 17 1.49 -1.18 14.69
N LEU A 18 2.59 -0.58 14.22
CA LEU A 18 2.83 -0.36 12.79
C LEU A 18 2.96 -1.68 12.04
N GLN A 19 3.57 -2.72 12.62
CA GLN A 19 3.68 -4.03 12.00
C GLN A 19 2.32 -4.70 11.81
N VAL A 20 1.46 -4.66 12.84
CA VAL A 20 0.09 -5.19 12.76
C VAL A 20 -0.69 -4.46 11.67
N ASN A 21 -0.65 -3.13 11.68
CA ASN A 21 -1.32 -2.31 10.68
C ASN A 21 -0.79 -2.55 9.26
N PHE A 22 0.53 -2.67 9.11
CA PHE A 22 1.17 -3.03 7.84
C PHE A 22 0.64 -4.37 7.31
N ASN A 23 0.64 -5.43 8.12
CA ASN A 23 0.14 -6.74 7.70
C ASN A 23 -1.35 -6.69 7.32
N ALA A 24 -2.16 -5.94 8.05
CA ALA A 24 -3.57 -5.71 7.71
C ALA A 24 -3.71 -5.03 6.34
N SER A 25 -2.88 -4.01 6.07
CA SER A 25 -2.86 -3.32 4.78
C SER A 25 -2.46 -4.23 3.62
N VAL A 26 -1.49 -5.14 3.83
CA VAL A 26 -1.08 -6.13 2.83
C VAL A 26 -2.27 -7.04 2.48
N ILE A 27 -2.94 -7.60 3.48
CA ILE A 27 -4.11 -8.46 3.28
C ILE A 27 -5.20 -7.70 2.54
N PHE A 28 -5.45 -6.45 2.92
CA PHE A 28 -6.47 -5.62 2.31
C PHE A 28 -6.19 -5.36 0.82
N VAL A 29 -4.95 -5.00 0.45
CA VAL A 29 -4.54 -4.82 -0.95
C VAL A 29 -4.70 -6.13 -1.74
N LEU A 30 -4.32 -7.27 -1.16
CA LEU A 30 -4.45 -8.57 -1.82
C LEU A 30 -5.93 -8.93 -2.06
N LEU A 31 -6.80 -8.73 -1.06
CA LEU A 31 -8.23 -8.99 -1.18
C LEU A 31 -8.90 -8.05 -2.17
N ALA A 32 -8.62 -6.74 -2.10
CA ALA A 32 -9.14 -5.75 -3.03
C ALA A 32 -8.78 -6.14 -4.46
N SER A 33 -7.49 -6.38 -4.72
CA SER A 33 -7.00 -6.74 -6.06
C SER A 33 -7.62 -8.05 -6.57
N LEU A 34 -7.77 -9.06 -5.71
CA LEU A 34 -8.37 -10.35 -6.08
C LEU A 34 -9.86 -10.23 -6.40
N LEU A 35 -10.61 -9.46 -5.61
CA LEU A 35 -12.06 -9.28 -5.80
C LEU A 35 -12.36 -8.41 -7.01
N THR A 36 -11.50 -7.43 -7.34
CA THR A 36 -11.66 -6.67 -8.58
C THR A 36 -11.44 -7.56 -9.81
N LEU A 37 -10.59 -8.58 -9.72
CA LEU A 37 -10.37 -9.53 -10.81
C LEU A 37 -11.58 -10.42 -11.10
N THR A 38 -12.39 -10.72 -10.08
CA THR A 38 -13.63 -11.49 -10.28
C THR A 38 -14.78 -10.63 -10.81
N GLY A 39 -14.54 -9.34 -11.06
CA GLY A 39 -15.55 -8.38 -11.49
C GLY A 39 -16.49 -7.96 -10.36
N SER A 40 -16.10 -8.17 -9.10
CA SER A 40 -16.89 -7.78 -7.93
C SER A 40 -16.87 -6.26 -7.75
N GLU A 41 -18.06 -5.68 -7.54
CA GLU A 41 -18.26 -4.26 -7.22
C GLU A 41 -18.02 -3.93 -5.74
N PHE A 42 -17.61 -4.92 -4.92
CA PHE A 42 -17.50 -4.76 -3.47
C PHE A 42 -16.48 -3.70 -3.04
N PHE A 43 -15.39 -3.55 -3.81
CA PHE A 43 -14.31 -2.60 -3.52
C PHE A 43 -14.27 -1.41 -4.48
N PHE A 44 -14.75 -1.59 -5.71
CA PHE A 44 -14.75 -0.54 -6.73
C PHE A 44 -15.99 -0.66 -7.60
N ASP A 45 -16.61 0.47 -7.92
CA ASP A 45 -17.76 0.46 -8.81
C ASP A 45 -17.33 0.06 -10.22
N ASN A 46 -17.92 -1.02 -10.72
CA ASN A 46 -17.66 -1.54 -12.05
C ASN A 46 -18.59 -0.88 -13.07
N ASN A 47 -18.67 0.45 -12.99
CA ASN A 47 -19.54 1.23 -13.86
C ASN A 47 -18.90 1.36 -15.25
N SER A 48 -19.55 0.80 -16.27
CA SER A 48 -19.10 0.91 -17.67
C SER A 48 -19.00 2.35 -18.14
N ASP A 49 -19.72 3.26 -17.50
CA ASP A 49 -19.74 4.69 -17.83
C ASP A 49 -18.58 5.45 -17.18
N LEU A 50 -18.17 5.07 -15.95
CA LEU A 50 -16.97 5.64 -15.30
C LEU A 50 -15.68 5.09 -15.93
N TYR A 51 -15.64 3.81 -16.28
CA TYR A 51 -14.39 3.15 -16.63
C TYR A 51 -14.37 2.55 -18.05
N GLY A 52 -15.34 2.79 -18.93
CA GLY A 52 -15.48 2.08 -20.22
C GLY A 52 -14.16 1.73 -20.95
N PRO A 53 -13.29 2.71 -21.27
CA PRO A 53 -11.97 2.44 -21.86
C PRO A 53 -10.84 2.13 -20.85
N LEU A 54 -10.99 2.51 -19.58
CA LEU A 54 -9.96 2.45 -18.54
C LEU A 54 -10.06 1.22 -17.61
N ALA A 55 -11.21 0.56 -17.57
CA ALA A 55 -11.55 -0.51 -16.63
C ALA A 55 -10.55 -1.64 -16.73
N ASN A 56 -10.20 -2.04 -17.95
CA ASN A 56 -9.22 -3.08 -18.18
C ASN A 56 -7.81 -2.66 -17.74
N ASN A 57 -7.41 -1.42 -17.98
CA ASN A 57 -6.09 -0.94 -17.55
C ASN A 57 -5.99 -0.88 -16.02
N LEU A 58 -7.04 -0.40 -15.35
CA LEU A 58 -7.06 -0.31 -13.89
C LEU A 58 -7.11 -1.69 -13.23
N ARG A 59 -7.89 -2.63 -13.79
CA ARG A 59 -7.85 -4.05 -13.40
C ARG A 59 -6.45 -4.64 -13.58
N MET A 60 -5.79 -4.36 -14.70
CA MET A 60 -4.42 -4.81 -14.94
C MET A 60 -3.42 -4.20 -13.94
N VAL A 61 -3.58 -2.92 -13.58
CA VAL A 61 -2.78 -2.29 -12.53
C VAL A 61 -2.97 -3.01 -11.19
N LEU A 62 -4.20 -3.37 -10.82
CA LEU A 62 -4.46 -4.13 -9.60
C LEU A 62 -3.86 -5.55 -9.64
N VAL A 63 -3.84 -6.22 -10.80
CA VAL A 63 -3.11 -7.49 -10.97
C VAL A 63 -1.63 -7.31 -10.70
N TYR A 64 -1.02 -6.28 -11.31
CA TYR A 64 0.39 -6.01 -11.10
C TYR A 64 0.67 -5.65 -9.64
N LEU A 65 -0.20 -4.87 -9.00
CA LEU A 65 -0.10 -4.57 -7.58
C LEU A 65 -0.21 -5.82 -6.72
N PHE A 66 -1.12 -6.75 -7.01
CA PHE A 66 -1.21 -8.03 -6.31
C PHE A 66 0.12 -8.80 -6.38
N LEU A 67 0.69 -8.94 -7.57
CA LEU A 67 1.95 -9.65 -7.77
C LEU A 67 3.14 -8.94 -7.10
N VAL A 68 3.23 -7.62 -7.24
CA VAL A 68 4.26 -6.79 -6.59
C VAL A 68 4.14 -6.88 -5.07
N GLN A 69 2.93 -6.84 -4.54
CA GLN A 69 2.68 -6.96 -3.10
C GLN A 69 3.17 -8.30 -2.56
N LEU A 70 2.89 -9.41 -3.26
CA LEU A 70 3.40 -10.73 -2.90
C LEU A 70 4.93 -10.79 -2.97
N ALA A 71 5.53 -10.25 -4.03
CA ALA A 71 6.97 -10.26 -4.22
C ALA A 71 7.68 -9.44 -3.14
N VAL A 72 7.24 -8.21 -2.88
CA VAL A 72 7.83 -7.33 -1.86
C VAL A 72 7.62 -7.90 -0.47
N TYR A 73 6.42 -8.38 -0.14
CA TYR A 73 6.15 -8.98 1.16
C TYR A 73 6.98 -10.26 1.39
N GLY A 74 7.05 -11.15 0.41
CA GLY A 74 7.87 -12.36 0.49
C GLY A 74 9.37 -12.04 0.61
N PHE A 75 9.86 -11.11 -0.20
CA PHE A 75 11.26 -10.67 -0.14
C PHE A 75 11.59 -10.03 1.21
N TYR A 76 10.70 -9.17 1.71
CA TYR A 76 10.80 -8.58 3.05
C TYR A 76 10.91 -9.66 4.13
N GLN A 77 10.02 -10.67 4.12
CA GLN A 77 10.01 -11.74 5.14
C GLN A 77 11.29 -12.59 5.15
N VAL A 78 11.91 -12.81 3.98
CA VAL A 78 13.12 -13.64 3.87
C VAL A 78 14.40 -12.85 4.14
N SER A 79 14.47 -11.60 3.68
CA SER A 79 15.72 -10.83 3.65
C SER A 79 15.78 -9.70 4.70
N SER A 80 14.69 -9.44 5.42
CA SER A 80 14.52 -8.25 6.26
C SER A 80 14.84 -6.95 5.52
N ASN A 81 14.58 -6.91 4.21
CA ASN A 81 14.77 -5.72 3.38
C ASN A 81 13.57 -4.77 3.53
N TYR A 82 13.59 -4.02 4.64
CA TYR A 82 12.60 -2.98 4.92
C TYR A 82 12.63 -1.83 3.89
N GLY A 83 13.74 -1.63 3.19
CA GLY A 83 13.85 -0.63 2.13
C GLY A 83 12.89 -0.91 0.97
N ALA A 84 12.72 -2.17 0.59
CA ALA A 84 11.73 -2.56 -0.43
C ALA A 84 10.29 -2.22 0.00
N VAL A 85 9.97 -2.37 1.28
CA VAL A 85 8.66 -2.00 1.84
C VAL A 85 8.45 -0.48 1.77
N VAL A 86 9.46 0.32 2.13
CA VAL A 86 9.41 1.78 2.03
C VAL A 86 9.18 2.23 0.60
N VAL A 87 9.95 1.68 -0.35
CA VAL A 87 9.84 2.03 -1.78
C VAL A 87 8.45 1.69 -2.32
N LEU A 88 7.90 0.53 -1.96
CA LEU A 88 6.53 0.18 -2.34
C LEU A 88 5.52 1.15 -1.73
N GLY A 89 5.67 1.52 -0.45
CA GLY A 89 4.81 2.51 0.19
C GLY A 89 4.82 3.86 -0.50
N ALA A 90 6.02 4.37 -0.83
CA ALA A 90 6.17 5.60 -1.60
C ALA A 90 5.56 5.50 -3.00
N PHE A 91 5.74 4.36 -3.68
CA PHE A 91 5.13 4.11 -4.99
C PHE A 91 3.61 4.17 -4.92
N LEU A 92 2.98 3.55 -3.92
CA LEU A 92 1.52 3.58 -3.74
C LEU A 92 1.00 5.00 -3.49
N LEU A 93 1.73 5.83 -2.72
CA LEU A 93 1.35 7.23 -2.50
C LEU A 93 1.45 8.07 -3.78
N VAL A 94 2.50 7.85 -4.59
CA VAL A 94 2.65 8.51 -5.89
C VAL A 94 1.57 8.07 -6.88
N LEU A 95 1.13 6.80 -6.80
CA LEU A 95 0.10 6.25 -7.67
C LEU A 95 -1.24 6.99 -7.56
N ILE A 96 -1.56 7.55 -6.39
CA ILE A 96 -2.74 8.40 -6.18
C ILE A 96 -2.71 9.59 -7.15
N GLY A 97 -1.64 10.39 -7.11
CA GLY A 97 -1.50 11.56 -7.97
C GLY A 97 -1.39 11.19 -9.45
N ALA A 98 -0.76 10.06 -9.76
CA ALA A 98 -0.69 9.56 -11.14
C ALA A 98 -2.08 9.19 -11.69
N LEU A 99 -2.92 8.54 -10.88
CA LEU A 99 -4.28 8.17 -11.25
C LEU A 99 -5.16 9.41 -11.40
N GLU A 100 -5.12 10.33 -10.44
CA GLU A 100 -5.85 11.60 -10.51
C GLU A 100 -5.49 12.41 -11.76
N PHE A 101 -4.18 12.53 -12.06
CA PHE A 101 -3.71 13.22 -13.26
C PHE A 101 -4.20 12.53 -14.54
N TYR A 102 -4.08 11.20 -14.62
CA TYR A 102 -4.52 10.44 -15.79
C TYR A 102 -6.03 10.62 -16.01
N CYS A 103 -6.84 10.48 -14.96
CA CYS A 103 -8.28 10.60 -15.05
C CYS A 103 -8.70 12.03 -15.39
N SER A 104 -8.04 13.05 -14.81
CA SER A 104 -8.28 14.46 -15.15
C SER A 104 -8.04 14.75 -16.63
N VAL A 105 -6.92 14.28 -17.20
CA VAL A 105 -6.59 14.49 -18.62
C VAL A 105 -7.59 13.80 -19.54
N ASN A 106 -8.11 12.64 -19.15
CA ASN A 106 -9.04 11.85 -19.96
C ASN A 106 -10.53 12.13 -19.65
N GLN A 107 -10.83 13.08 -18.76
CA GLN A 107 -12.19 13.39 -18.29
C GLN A 107 -12.93 12.15 -17.74
N ILE A 108 -12.20 11.33 -16.99
CA ILE A 108 -12.71 10.12 -16.34
C ILE A 108 -12.91 10.44 -14.85
N GLU A 109 -14.04 10.03 -14.29
CA GLU A 109 -14.26 10.10 -12.84
C GLU A 109 -13.41 9.06 -12.11
N VAL A 110 -12.83 9.44 -10.97
CA VAL A 110 -12.05 8.54 -10.11
C VAL A 110 -12.94 8.06 -8.98
N ASP A 111 -13.00 6.75 -8.77
CA ASP A 111 -13.61 6.19 -7.56
C ASP A 111 -12.71 6.48 -6.35
N GLU A 112 -13.24 7.21 -5.37
CA GLU A 112 -12.57 7.62 -4.13
C GLU A 112 -12.06 6.43 -3.31
N ASN A 113 -12.61 5.23 -3.51
CA ASN A 113 -12.14 4.00 -2.88
C ASN A 113 -10.71 3.66 -3.29
N TYR A 114 -10.27 3.98 -4.52
CA TYR A 114 -8.88 3.77 -4.95
C TYR A 114 -7.92 4.66 -4.17
N GLN A 115 -8.28 5.93 -4.02
CA GLN A 115 -7.48 6.88 -3.28
C GLN A 115 -7.36 6.46 -1.81
N SER A 116 -8.47 6.06 -1.20
CA SER A 116 -8.49 5.58 0.18
C SER A 116 -7.64 4.32 0.38
N LEU A 117 -7.75 3.35 -0.55
CA LEU A 117 -6.94 2.12 -0.54
C LEU A 117 -5.44 2.43 -0.62
N PHE A 118 -5.03 3.22 -1.63
CA PHE A 118 -3.61 3.52 -1.86
C PHE A 118 -3.03 4.41 -0.77
N LEU A 119 -3.80 5.33 -0.21
CA LEU A 119 -3.36 6.16 0.90
C LEU A 119 -3.12 5.31 2.15
N TYR A 120 -4.09 4.47 2.50
CA TYR A 120 -3.96 3.57 3.66
C TYR A 120 -2.80 2.60 3.49
N ALA A 121 -2.71 1.91 2.35
CA ALA A 121 -1.65 0.96 2.07
C ALA A 121 -0.28 1.66 2.01
N GLY A 122 -0.18 2.77 1.27
CA GLY A 122 1.05 3.54 1.09
C GLY A 122 1.62 4.04 2.41
N LEU A 123 0.80 4.66 3.27
CA LEU A 123 1.22 5.11 4.59
C LEU A 123 1.61 3.94 5.50
N SER A 124 0.84 2.84 5.48
CA SER A 124 1.14 1.66 6.30
C SER A 124 2.50 1.05 5.96
N HIS A 125 2.82 0.96 4.67
CA HIS A 125 4.12 0.48 4.18
C HIS A 125 5.25 1.46 4.52
N PHE A 126 5.05 2.74 4.21
CA PHE A 126 6.08 3.77 4.37
C PHE A 126 6.47 3.96 5.84
N LEU A 127 5.49 4.05 6.73
CA LEU A 127 5.73 4.25 8.17
C LEU A 127 6.39 3.03 8.81
N TYR A 128 5.88 1.83 8.55
CA TYR A 128 6.47 0.61 9.11
C TYR A 128 7.87 0.34 8.58
N GLY A 129 8.04 0.38 7.25
CA GLY A 129 9.34 0.20 6.63
C GLY A 129 10.33 1.26 7.06
N GLY A 130 9.90 2.53 7.11
CA GLY A 130 10.74 3.67 7.47
C GLY A 130 11.26 3.56 8.90
N LEU A 131 10.38 3.22 9.85
CA LEU A 131 10.78 2.98 11.24
C LEU A 131 11.81 1.84 11.33
N CYS A 132 11.57 0.72 10.64
CA CYS A 132 12.49 -0.42 10.66
C CYS A 132 13.85 -0.11 10.01
N VAL A 133 13.89 0.68 8.94
CA VAL A 133 15.15 1.14 8.33
C VAL A 133 15.92 2.04 9.30
N LEU A 134 15.25 3.00 9.94
CA LEU A 134 15.88 3.91 10.91
C LEU A 134 16.46 3.13 12.10
N MET A 135 15.67 2.23 12.70
CA MET A 135 16.12 1.43 13.84
C MET A 135 17.28 0.47 13.49
N LYS A 136 17.37 0.01 12.23
CA LYS A 136 18.47 -0.85 11.78
C LYS A 136 19.79 -0.08 11.64
N ASN A 137 19.73 1.21 11.32
CA ASN A 137 20.93 2.05 11.15
C ASN A 137 21.48 2.57 12.49
N GLU A 138 20.71 2.48 13.58
CA GLU A 138 21.13 2.85 14.94
C GLU A 138 21.80 1.70 15.71
N GLN A 139 21.87 0.49 15.12
CA GLN A 139 22.54 -0.70 15.66
C GLN A 139 23.90 -0.94 15.01
#